data_AF-A0A962TB79-F1
#
_entry.id   AF-A0A962TB79-F1
#
_cell.length_a   1.000
_cell.length_b   1.000
_cell.length_c   1.000
_cell.angle_alpha   90.00
_cell.angle_beta   90.00
_cell.angle_gamma   90.00
#
_symmetry.space_group_name_H-M   'P 1'
#
loop_
_entity.id
_entity.type
_entity.pdbx_description
1 polymer ?
#
loop_
_entity_poly.entity_id
_entity_poly.type
_entity_poly.pdbx_seq_one_letter_code
_entity_poly.pdbx_strand_id
1 'polypeptide(L)' 'GYYSYKWAEVLSADAFSLFEEQGIFDQATGQSFLHNILEKGGSEDAMALFVAFRGREPQIDALLRHTGIAA' A
#
# COMPACT_ATOMS: atom_id res chain seq x y z
N GLY A 1 2.91 -8.50 16.67
CA GLY A 1 1.80 -8.74 17.60
C GLY A 1 0.80 -7.60 17.54
N TYR A 2 1.06 -6.47 18.22
CA TYR A 2 0.22 -5.26 18.15
C TYR A 2 0.74 -4.24 17.11
N TYR A 3 2.05 -4.01 17.10
CA TYR A 3 2.73 -3.15 16.10
C TYR A 3 2.53 -3.60 14.65
N SER A 4 2.31 -4.90 14.42
CA SER A 4 2.03 -5.46 13.10
C SER A 4 0.72 -4.93 12.50
N TYR A 5 -0.28 -4.59 13.33
CA TYR A 5 -1.53 -4.01 12.84
C TYR A 5 -1.35 -2.55 12.43
N LYS A 6 -0.63 -1.75 13.22
CA LYS A 6 -0.31 -0.36 12.86
C LYS A 6 0.55 -0.29 11.60
N TRP A 7 1.48 -1.22 11.44
CA TRP A 7 2.26 -1.33 10.21
C TRP A 7 1.40 -1.72 9.02
N ALA A 8 0.48 -2.67 9.18
CA ALA A 8 -0.47 -3.03 8.13
C ALA A 8 -1.41 -1.87 7.75
N GLU A 9 -1.81 -1.02 8.70
CA GLU A 9 -2.59 0.20 8.46
C GLU A 9 -1.81 1.23 7.62
N VAL A 10 -0.51 1.43 7.89
CA VAL A 10 0.34 2.31 7.06
C VAL A 10 0.41 1.79 5.63
N LEU A 11 0.69 0.49 5.47
CA LEU A 11 0.80 -0.14 4.15
C LEU A 11 -0.52 -0.10 3.39
N SER A 12 -1.65 -0.35 4.04
CA SER A 12 -2.96 -0.34 3.38
C SER A 12 -3.38 1.06 2.96
N ALA A 13 -3.17 2.07 3.81
CA ALA A 13 -3.46 3.47 3.48
C ALA A 13 -2.59 3.96 2.32
N ASP A 14 -1.29 3.66 2.34
CA ASP A 14 -0.39 4.11 1.28
C ASP A 14 -0.58 3.33 -0.03
N ALA A 15 -0.89 2.04 0.03
CA ALA A 15 -1.28 1.28 -1.15
C ALA A 15 -2.56 1.84 -1.78
N PHE A 16 -3.57 2.16 -0.97
CA PHE A 16 -4.82 2.75 -1.45
C PHE A 16 -4.61 4.15 -2.05
N SER A 17 -3.68 4.93 -1.51
CA SER A 17 -3.38 6.27 -2.06
C SER A 17 -2.98 6.24 -3.54
N LEU A 18 -2.34 5.16 -4.01
CA LEU A 18 -2.03 5.02 -5.44
C LEU A 18 -3.29 4.89 -6.30
N PHE A 19 -4.33 4.22 -5.80
CA PHE A 19 -5.64 4.17 -6.45
C PHE A 19 -6.33 5.54 -6.44
N GLU A 20 -6.16 6.33 -5.38
CA GLU A 20 -6.67 7.71 -5.36
C GLU A 20 -5.94 8.61 -6.39
N GLU A 21 -4.62 8.41 -6.57
CA GLU A 21 -3.78 9.14 -7.53
C GLU A 21 -4.09 8.79 -8.99
N GLN A 22 -4.29 7.50 -9.30
CA GLN A 22 -4.49 7.01 -10.68
C GLN A 22 -5.96 6.87 -11.08
N GLY A 23 -6.86 6.76 -10.10
CA GLY A 23 -8.28 6.47 -10.29
C GLY A 23 -8.68 5.18 -9.58
N ILE A 24 -9.74 5.24 -8.77
CA ILE A 24 -10.16 4.15 -7.87
C ILE A 24 -10.41 2.82 -8.61
N PHE A 25 -10.85 2.90 -9.87
CA PHE A 25 -11.14 1.75 -10.72
C PHE A 25 -10.14 1.59 -11.87
N ASP A 26 -8.94 2.15 -11.76
CA ASP A 26 -7.89 1.96 -12.75
C ASP A 26 -7.47 0.49 -12.82
N GLN A 27 -7.66 -0.11 -13.98
CA GLN A 27 -7.42 -1.53 -14.19
C GLN A 27 -5.94 -1.87 -14.12
N ALA A 28 -5.05 -0.98 -14.58
CA ALA A 28 -3.61 -1.20 -14.56
C ALA A 28 -3.09 -1.26 -13.12
N THR A 29 -3.55 -0.34 -12.27
CA THR A 29 -3.23 -0.31 -10.83
C THR A 29 -3.76 -1.55 -10.12
N GLY A 30 -4.99 -1.98 -10.43
CA GLY A 30 -5.54 -3.23 -9.91
C GLY A 30 -4.74 -4.47 -10.30
N GLN A 31 -4.30 -4.58 -11.56
CA GLN A 31 -3.44 -5.67 -12.02
C GLN A 31 -2.07 -5.65 -11.35
N SER A 32 -1.48 -4.46 -11.20
CA SER A 32 -0.21 -4.29 -10.48
C SER A 32 -0.33 -4.73 -9.01
N PHE A 33 -1.42 -4.38 -8.33
CA PHE A 33 -1.67 -4.79 -6.95
C PHE A 33 -1.84 -6.30 -6.82
N LEU A 34 -2.57 -6.92 -7.73
CA LEU A 34 -2.72 -8.37 -7.79
C LEU A 34 -1.36 -9.05 -7.92
N HIS A 35 -0.56 -8.66 -8.91
CA HIS A 35 0.69 -9.33 -9.24
C HIS A 35 1.80 -9.13 -8.20
N ASN A 36 1.90 -7.93 -7.63
CA ASN A 36 2.97 -7.58 -6.70
C ASN A 36 2.62 -7.93 -5.25
N ILE A 37 1.34 -7.91 -4.86
CA ILE A 37 0.95 -8.08 -3.45
C ILE A 37 0.17 -9.37 -3.23
N LEU A 38 -0.97 -9.55 -3.92
CA LEU A 38 -1.92 -10.60 -3.58
C LEU A 38 -1.46 -12.00 -4.05
N GLU A 39 -0.84 -12.11 -5.22
CA GLU A 39 -0.36 -13.38 -5.79
C GLU A 39 0.89 -13.91 -5.07
N LYS A 40 1.67 -13.04 -4.44
CA LYS A 40 3.00 -13.37 -3.91
C LYS A 40 2.96 -14.04 -2.54
N GLY A 41 1.93 -13.81 -1.75
CA GLY A 41 1.83 -14.38 -0.39
C GLY A 41 3.09 -14.08 0.44
N GLY A 42 3.73 -15.14 0.98
CA GLY A 42 4.99 -15.04 1.74
C GLY A 42 6.23 -15.50 0.95
N SER A 43 6.17 -15.53 -0.38
CA SER A 43 7.28 -16.03 -1.22
C SER A 43 8.45 -15.04 -1.36
N GLU A 44 8.20 -13.75 -1.11
CA GLU A 44 9.18 -12.67 -1.18
C GLU A 44 9.02 -11.72 0.03
N ASP A 45 10.01 -10.86 0.25
CA ASP A 45 9.95 -9.87 1.33
C ASP A 45 8.85 -8.84 1.08
N ALA A 46 8.01 -8.60 2.10
CA ALA A 46 6.85 -7.73 1.98
C ALA A 46 7.21 -6.28 1.62
N MET A 47 8.38 -5.77 2.06
CA MET A 47 8.83 -4.43 1.70
C MET A 47 9.22 -4.37 0.23
N ALA A 48 9.95 -5.37 -0.27
CA ALA A 48 10.32 -5.44 -1.68
C ALA A 48 9.09 -5.48 -2.60
N LEU A 49 8.09 -6.30 -2.24
CA LEU A 49 6.82 -6.37 -2.94
C LEU A 49 6.05 -5.04 -2.92
N PHE A 50 6.04 -4.36 -1.77
CA PHE A 50 5.41 -3.06 -1.65
C PHE A 50 6.10 -2.01 -2.50
N VAL A 51 7.43 -1.95 -2.50
CA VAL A 51 8.20 -1.01 -3.33
C VAL A 51 7.99 -1.30 -4.82
N ALA A 52 7.91 -2.58 -5.22
CA ALA A 52 7.61 -2.95 -6.60
C ALA A 52 6.22 -2.46 -7.05
N PHE A 53 5.22 -2.54 -6.17
CA PHE A 53 3.87 -2.02 -6.44
C PHE A 53 3.82 -0.48 -6.42
N ARG A 54 4.36 0.14 -5.36
CA ARG A 54 4.20 1.57 -5.06
C ARG A 54 5.22 2.47 -5.77
N GLY A 55 6.35 1.89 -6.19
CA GLY A 55 7.51 2.59 -6.75
C GLY A 55 8.40 3.27 -5.71
N ARG A 56 8.02 3.22 -4.42
CA ARG A 56 8.74 3.81 -3.29
C ARG A 56 8.42 3.06 -1.99
N GLU A 57 9.22 3.30 -0.96
CA GLU A 57 8.94 2.84 0.39
C GLU A 57 7.64 3.45 0.95
N PRO A 58 6.98 2.78 1.92
CA PRO A 58 5.74 3.23 2.51
C PRO A 58 5.93 4.53 3.31
N GLN A 59 4.97 5.43 3.17
CA GLN A 59 4.96 6.73 3.85
C GLN A 59 3.75 6.84 4.78
N ILE A 60 4.00 7.34 5.98
CA ILE A 60 2.98 7.50 7.03
C ILE A 60 1.95 8.59 6.67
N ASP A 61 2.30 9.50 5.78
CA ASP A 61 1.46 10.63 5.37
C ASP A 61 0.09 10.19 4.82
N ALA A 62 0.04 9.06 4.11
CA ALA A 62 -1.21 8.50 3.63
C ALA A 62 -2.14 8.08 4.78
N LEU A 63 -1.57 7.45 5.83
CA LEU A 63 -2.32 7.09 7.02
C LEU A 63 -2.81 8.32 7.79
N LEU A 64 -2.00 9.37 7.89
CA LEU A 64 -2.37 10.61 8.55
C LEU A 64 -3.56 11.29 7.84
N ARG A 65 -3.51 11.37 6.51
CA ARG A 65 -4.65 11.84 5.70
C ARG A 65 -5.90 10.99 5.92
N HIS A 66 -5.78 9.67 5.87
CA HIS A 66 -6.90 8.73 6.07
C HIS A 66 -7.51 8.77 7.47
N THR A 67 -6.71 9.12 8.49
CA THR A 67 -7.17 9.21 9.89
C THR A 67 -7.70 10.60 10.27
N GLY A 68 -7.75 11.54 9.31
CA GLY A 68 -8.24 12.90 9.53
C GLY A 68 -7.27 13.79 10.31
N ILE A 69 -6.02 13.36 10.46
CA ILE A 69 -4.94 14.15 11.04
C ILE A 69 -4.15 14.74 9.87
N ALA A 70 -4.62 15.87 9.34
CA ALA A 70 -3.82 16.65 8.41
C ALA A 70 -2.75 17.41 9.21
N ALA A 71 -1.47 17.21 8.84
CA ALA A 71 -0.42 18.16 9.16
C ALA A 71 -0.57 19.39 8.25
#